data_AF-A0A354GI93-F1
#
_entry.id   AF-A0A354GI93-F1
#
_cell.length_a   1.000
_cell.length_b   1.000
_cell.length_c   1.000
_cell.angle_alpha   90.00
_cell.angle_beta   90.00
_cell.angle_gamma   90.00
#
_symmetry.space_group_name_H-M   'P 1'
#
loop_
_entity.id
_entity.type
_entity.pdbx_description
1 polymer ?
#
loop_
_entity_poly.entity_id
_entity_poly.type
_entity_poly.pdbx_seq_one_letter_code
_entity_poly.pdbx_strand_id
1 'polypeptide(L)'
;WADAQEIASAMFKRRQAAAIVAARHKIVEGAVSMVEMALEELSKKEIVELDEERKAAMVSNLMVVLCGDKEASPVVNTGTLNH
;
A
#
# COMPACT_ATOMS: atom_id res chain seq x y z
N TRP A 1 -9.51 -19.03 -38.96
CA TRP A 1 -10.34 -17.88 -38.52
C TRP A 1 -10.70 -17.99 -37.03
N ALA A 2 -11.04 -19.19 -36.51
CA ALA A 2 -11.22 -19.41 -35.07
C ALA A 2 -9.94 -19.16 -34.24
N ASP A 3 -8.78 -19.63 -34.70
CA ASP A 3 -7.51 -19.48 -33.97
C ASP A 3 -7.07 -18.01 -33.78
N ALA A 4 -7.40 -17.13 -34.74
CA ALA A 4 -7.09 -15.70 -34.65
C ALA A 4 -7.93 -14.98 -33.60
N GLN A 5 -9.18 -15.40 -33.40
CA GLN A 5 -10.12 -14.80 -32.45
C GLN A 5 -9.75 -15.19 -31.00
N GLU A 6 -9.26 -16.41 -30.81
CA GLU A 6 -8.78 -16.90 -29.52
C GLU A 6 -7.47 -16.23 -29.09
N ILE A 7 -6.52 -16.06 -30.03
CA ILE A 7 -5.27 -15.32 -29.80
C ILE A 7 -5.56 -13.85 -29.45
N ALA A 8 -6.49 -13.20 -30.17
CA ALA A 8 -6.89 -11.82 -29.88
C ALA A 8 -7.50 -11.67 -28.47
N SER A 9 -8.37 -12.59 -28.07
CA SER A 9 -8.96 -12.62 -26.71
C SER A 9 -7.91 -12.83 -25.62
N ALA A 10 -6.97 -13.75 -25.83
CA ALA A 10 -5.87 -14.01 -24.90
C ALA A 10 -4.91 -12.81 -24.79
N MET A 11 -4.58 -12.15 -25.90
CA MET A 11 -3.79 -10.91 -25.90
C MET A 11 -4.50 -9.80 -25.14
N PHE A 12 -5.80 -9.59 -25.37
CA PHE A 12 -6.56 -8.55 -24.69
C PHE A 12 -6.61 -8.77 -23.18
N LYS A 13 -6.83 -10.01 -22.72
CA LYS A 13 -6.76 -10.37 -21.29
C LYS A 13 -5.38 -10.06 -20.70
N ARG A 14 -4.29 -10.43 -21.39
CA ARG A 14 -2.92 -10.12 -20.95
C ARG A 14 -2.65 -8.63 -20.87
N ARG A 15 -3.10 -7.85 -21.85
CA ARG A 15 -2.93 -6.38 -21.86
C ARG A 15 -3.71 -5.71 -20.72
N GLN A 16 -4.92 -6.17 -20.44
CA GLN A 16 -5.69 -5.68 -19.28
C GLN A 16 -5.00 -6.03 -17.96
N ALA A 17 -4.51 -7.26 -17.79
CA ALA A 17 -3.77 -7.63 -16.59
C ALA A 17 -2.53 -6.74 -16.39
N ALA A 18 -1.77 -6.48 -17.45
CA ALA A 18 -0.63 -5.57 -17.41
C ALA A 18 -1.03 -4.13 -17.04
N ALA A 19 -2.14 -3.63 -17.58
CA ALA A 19 -2.65 -2.29 -17.24
C ALA A 19 -3.08 -2.19 -15.77
N ILE A 20 -3.73 -3.23 -15.24
CA ILE A 20 -4.13 -3.29 -13.82
C ILE A 20 -2.91 -3.30 -12.91
N VAL A 21 -1.89 -4.09 -13.24
CA VAL A 21 -0.64 -4.12 -12.46
C VAL A 21 0.08 -2.77 -12.50
N ALA A 22 0.17 -2.14 -13.67
CA ALA A 22 0.77 -0.81 -13.81
C ALA A 22 0.02 0.26 -13.00
N ALA A 23 -1.32 0.20 -12.98
CA ALA A 23 -2.12 1.09 -12.15
C ALA A 23 -1.87 0.84 -10.65
N ARG A 24 -1.84 -0.42 -10.21
CA ARG A 24 -1.52 -0.77 -8.81
C ARG A 24 -0.13 -0.32 -8.41
N HIS A 25 0.85 -0.43 -9.31
CA HIS A 25 2.21 0.02 -9.04
C HIS A 25 2.25 1.53 -8.74
N LYS A 26 1.57 2.36 -9.53
CA LYS A 26 1.49 3.81 -9.30
C LYS A 26 0.81 4.18 -7.97
N ILE A 27 -0.21 3.41 -7.57
CA ILE A 27 -0.88 3.62 -6.27
C ILE A 27 0.10 3.35 -5.12
N VAL A 28 0.83 2.23 -5.19
CA VAL A 28 1.82 1.84 -4.19
C VAL A 28 2.95 2.88 -4.11
N GLU A 29 3.44 3.37 -5.23
CA GLU A 29 4.48 4.41 -5.29
C GLU A 29 4.02 5.70 -4.58
N GLY A 30 2.81 6.16 -4.87
CA GLY A 30 2.22 7.30 -4.16
C GLY A 30 2.04 7.05 -2.67
N ALA A 31 1.61 5.85 -2.29
CA ALA A 31 1.44 5.46 -0.89
C ALA A 31 2.77 5.50 -0.11
N VAL A 32 3.85 4.95 -0.68
CA VAL A 32 5.18 4.97 -0.07
C VAL A 32 5.65 6.42 0.14
N SER A 33 5.50 7.28 -0.87
CA SER A 33 5.87 8.69 -0.76
C SER A 33 5.06 9.42 0.33
N MET A 34 3.76 9.16 0.45
CA MET A 34 2.92 9.75 1.50
C MET A 34 3.34 9.31 2.90
N VAL A 35 3.70 8.03 3.08
CA VAL A 35 4.19 7.51 4.37
C VAL A 35 5.54 8.09 4.74
N GLU A 36 6.46 8.19 3.78
CA GLU A 36 7.78 8.79 3.98
C GLU A 36 7.67 10.25 4.44
N MET A 37 6.87 11.06 3.75
CA MET A 37 6.62 12.45 4.13
C MET A 37 6.01 12.57 5.52
N ALA A 38 5.05 11.71 5.87
CA ALA A 38 4.42 11.72 7.19
C ALA A 38 5.42 11.39 8.31
N LEU A 39 6.26 10.37 8.11
CA LEU A 39 7.31 9.99 9.06
C LEU A 39 8.34 11.10 9.25
N GLU A 40 8.77 11.72 8.14
CA GLU A 40 9.74 12.81 8.17
C GLU A 40 9.19 14.03 8.92
N GLU A 41 7.95 14.42 8.65
CA GLU A 41 7.28 15.53 9.34
C GLU A 41 7.07 15.26 10.83
N LEU A 42 6.69 14.03 11.21
CA LEU A 42 6.56 13.63 12.62
C LEU A 42 7.90 13.67 13.35
N SER A 43 8.97 13.23 12.68
CA SER A 43 10.33 13.27 13.21
C SER A 43 10.84 14.71 13.36
N LYS A 44 10.61 15.58 12.37
CA LYS A 44 11.03 17.00 12.39
C LYS A 44 10.36 17.79 13.52
N LYS A 45 9.12 17.45 13.85
CA LYS A 45 8.35 18.12 14.90
C LYS A 45 8.56 17.51 16.29
N GLU A 46 9.40 16.48 16.40
CA GLU A 46 9.66 15.73 17.63
C GLU A 46 8.37 15.29 18.37
N ILE A 47 7.30 15.05 17.60
CA ILE A 47 5.97 14.71 18.18
C ILE A 47 5.97 13.27 18.71
N VAL A 48 6.76 12.39 18.08
CA VAL A 48 6.85 10.97 18.45
C VAL A 48 8.28 10.48 18.26
N GLU A 49 8.85 9.85 19.29
CA GLU A 49 10.03 9.01 19.15
C GLU A 49 9.61 7.61 18.67
N LEU A 50 10.01 7.27 17.44
CA LEU A 50 9.80 5.97 16.84
C LEU A 50 11.12 5.21 16.83
N ASP A 51 11.18 4.13 17.60
CA ASP A 51 12.18 3.10 17.37
C ASP A 51 11.93 2.39 16.01
N GLU A 52 12.93 1.66 15.52
CA GLU A 52 12.85 0.99 14.22
C GLU A 52 11.69 -0.02 14.12
N GLU A 53 11.31 -0.66 15.24
CA GLU A 53 10.23 -1.65 15.28
C GLU A 53 8.85 -0.95 15.15
N ARG A 54 8.63 0.14 15.86
CA ARG A 54 7.42 0.98 15.76
C ARG A 54 7.31 1.62 14.39
N LYS A 55 8.44 2.05 13.81
CA LYS A 55 8.47 2.63 12.47
C LYS A 55 8.00 1.60 11.43
N ALA A 56 8.53 0.37 11.48
CA ALA A 56 8.10 -0.71 10.61
C ALA A 56 6.60 -1.05 10.78
N ALA A 57 6.11 -1.10 12.01
CA ALA A 57 4.69 -1.32 12.29
C ALA A 57 3.80 -0.21 11.72
N MET A 58 4.21 1.06 11.87
CA MET A 58 3.43 2.20 11.37
C MET A 58 3.42 2.25 9.84
N VAL A 59 4.56 1.99 9.18
CA VAL A 59 4.63 1.86 7.72
C VAL A 59 3.71 0.75 7.24
N SER A 60 3.73 -0.42 7.88
CA SER A 60 2.86 -1.54 7.52
C SER A 60 1.38 -1.17 7.63
N ASN A 61 0.98 -0.58 8.75
CA ASN A 61 -0.41 -0.14 8.97
C ASN A 61 -0.85 0.92 7.94
N LEU A 62 -0.01 1.90 7.66
CA LEU A 62 -0.32 2.93 6.67
C LEU A 62 -0.38 2.37 5.25
N MET A 63 0.51 1.44 4.89
CA MET A 63 0.47 0.79 3.57
C MET A 63 -0.80 -0.05 3.38
N VAL A 64 -1.28 -0.72 4.42
CA VAL A 64 -2.56 -1.43 4.39
C VAL A 64 -3.73 -0.46 4.22
N VAL A 65 -3.69 0.71 4.87
CA VAL A 65 -4.73 1.75 4.75
C VAL A 65 -4.74 2.39 3.36
N LEU A 66 -3.56 2.73 2.83
CA LEU A 66 -3.42 3.47 1.57
C LEU A 66 -3.56 2.58 0.33
N CYS A 67 -3.15 1.31 0.41
CA CYS A 67 -3.24 0.35 -0.69
C CYS A 67 -4.44 -0.62 -0.57
N GLY A 68 -5.16 -0.58 0.55
CA GLY A 68 -6.32 -1.44 0.80
C GLY A 68 -7.58 -0.90 0.11
N ASP A 69 -8.19 -1.71 -0.75
CA ASP A 69 -9.51 -1.44 -1.37
C ASP A 69 -10.69 -1.48 -0.35
N LYS A 70 -10.44 -1.99 0.87
CA LYS A 70 -11.42 -2.03 1.96
C LYS A 70 -11.15 -0.89 2.92
N GLU A 71 -12.20 -0.15 3.30
CA GLU A 71 -12.19 0.80 4.42
C GLU A 71 -11.32 0.25 5.55
N ALA A 72 -10.21 0.92 5.79
CA ALA A 72 -9.21 0.44 6.72
C ALA A 72 -9.81 0.43 8.12
N SER A 73 -10.16 -0.76 8.64
CA SER A 73 -10.49 -0.91 10.05
C SER A 73 -9.24 -0.57 10.85
N PRO A 74 -9.22 0.51 11.64
CA PRO A 74 -8.03 0.90 12.36
C PRO A 74 -7.75 -0.17 13.41
N VAL A 75 -6.73 -0.99 13.19
CA VAL A 75 -6.23 -1.91 14.22
C VAL A 75 -5.36 -1.08 15.17
N VAL A 76 -6.01 -0.25 15.97
CA VAL A 76 -5.39 0.38 17.13
C VAL A 76 -5.37 -0.68 18.23
N ASN A 77 -4.26 -1.39 18.36
CA ASN A 77 -4.00 -2.17 19.57
C ASN A 77 -3.18 -1.32 20.54
N THR A 78 -3.86 -0.43 21.27
CA THR A 78 -3.31 0.30 22.42
C THR A 78 -3.55 -0.47 23.73
N GLY A 79 -3.49 -1.80 23.69
CA GLY A 79 -3.51 -2.64 24.88
C GLY A 79 -2.13 -2.72 25.51
N THR A 80 -1.81 -1.77 26.39
CA THR A 80 -0.74 -1.92 27.38
C THR A 80 -0.96 -3.21 28.18
N LEU A 81 -0.04 -4.18 28.07
CA LEU A 81 0.06 -5.29 29.02
C LEU A 81 1.15 -4.94 30.05
N ASN A 82 0.74 -4.14 31.04
CA ASN A 82 1.32 -4.15 32.37
C ASN A 82 0.48 -5.13 33.21
N HIS A 83 1.01 -6.32 33.51
CA HIS A 83 1.08 -6.94 34.84
C HIS A 83 1.81 -8.29 34.76
#